data_AF-A0A3B9QTE9-F1
#
_entry.id   AF-A0A3B9QTE9-F1
#
_cell.length_a   1.000
_cell.length_b   1.000
_cell.length_c   1.000
_cell.angle_alpha   90.00
_cell.angle_beta   90.00
_cell.angle_gamma   90.00
#
_symmetry.space_group_name_H-M   'P 1'
#
loop_
_entity.id
_entity.type
_entity.pdbx_description
1 polymer ?
#
loop_
_entity_poly.entity_id
_entity_poly.type
_entity_poly.pdbx_seq_one_letter_code
_entity_poly.pdbx_strand_id
1 'polypeptide(L)'
;MTDQNQDPISDPSELPDINISEDGDIADHRRPLLRAARLGGIGVAVLTVISLMVWGSVRDIEGIWGVLIGAAIGGGFVLATVGVVLLTANTTPQNTLIVILGSWILKIVVVLVTLGVLKGFDFYDSTALGVTIIFAMVVGLATETLGILRTTTTNVG
;
A
#
# COMPACT_ATOMS: atom_id res chain seq x y z
N MET A 1 20.22 -5.45 53.00
CA MET A 1 18.85 -5.78 52.57
C MET A 1 17.96 -4.70 53.16
N THR A 2 17.73 -3.63 52.40
CA THR A 2 16.85 -2.53 52.79
C THR A 2 15.76 -2.47 51.74
N ASP A 3 14.60 -2.95 52.15
CA ASP A 3 13.35 -2.97 51.41
C ASP A 3 12.89 -1.52 51.24
N GLN A 4 13.05 -0.97 50.04
CA GLN A 4 12.48 0.32 49.65
C GLN A 4 11.00 0.07 49.41
N ASN A 5 10.22 0.05 50.49
CA ASN A 5 8.78 0.00 50.46
C ASN A 5 8.28 1.30 49.84
N GLN A 6 7.99 1.27 48.53
CA GLN A 6 7.35 2.37 47.82
C GLN A 6 5.94 2.55 48.35
N ASP A 7 5.70 3.65 49.05
CA ASP A 7 4.38 4.06 49.47
C ASP A 7 3.44 4.12 48.25
N PRO A 8 2.19 3.63 48.35
CA PRO A 8 1.23 3.75 47.27
C PRO A 8 1.01 5.23 46.97
N ILE A 9 1.27 5.64 45.72
CA ILE A 9 0.95 6.98 45.22
C ILE A 9 -0.54 7.21 45.48
N SER A 10 -0.84 8.02 46.49
CA SER A 10 -2.19 8.18 47.06
C SER A 10 -2.84 9.48 46.62
N ASP A 11 -2.08 10.36 45.96
CA ASP A 11 -2.55 11.61 45.41
C ASP A 11 -2.60 11.54 43.87
N PRO A 12 -3.80 11.54 43.25
CA PRO A 12 -3.95 11.61 41.79
C PRO A 12 -3.27 12.83 41.15
N SER A 13 -2.97 13.86 41.94
CA SER A 13 -2.32 15.11 41.51
C SER A 13 -0.80 14.98 41.33
N GLU A 14 -0.18 13.93 41.86
CA GLU A 14 1.25 13.63 41.68
C GLU A 14 1.53 12.78 40.44
N LEU A 15 0.49 12.33 39.74
CA LEU A 15 0.65 11.68 38.45
C LEU A 15 1.20 12.71 37.47
N PRO A 16 2.25 12.38 36.68
CA PRO A 16 2.73 13.28 35.65
C PRO A 16 1.55 13.64 34.74
N ASP A 17 1.33 14.95 34.52
CA ASP A 17 0.35 15.45 33.58
C ASP A 17 0.70 14.93 32.18
N ILE A 18 0.18 13.76 31.84
CA ILE A 18 0.22 13.27 30.47
C ILE A 18 -0.78 14.15 29.73
N ASN A 19 -0.29 15.28 29.24
CA ASN A 19 -1.00 16.15 28.32
C ASN A 19 -1.22 15.39 27.01
N ILE A 20 -2.19 14.47 27.01
CA ILE A 20 -2.73 13.83 25.81
C ILE A 20 -3.43 14.96 25.07
N SER A 21 -2.75 15.56 24.10
CA SER A 21 -3.33 16.59 23.25
C SER A 21 -4.51 15.97 22.49
N GLU A 22 -5.73 16.25 22.96
CA GLU A 22 -6.97 15.54 22.58
C GLU A 22 -7.41 15.77 21.11
N ASP A 23 -6.67 16.56 20.33
CA ASP A 23 -7.16 17.06 19.03
C ASP A 23 -6.15 16.94 17.84
N GLY A 24 -5.07 16.16 17.97
CA GLY A 24 -3.98 16.14 16.95
C GLY A 24 -3.50 14.81 16.39
N ASP A 25 -3.73 13.67 17.08
CA ASP A 25 -2.90 12.46 16.88
C ASP A 25 -3.48 11.44 15.85
N ILE A 26 -4.80 11.41 15.65
CA ILE A 26 -5.45 10.48 14.71
C ILE A 26 -5.13 10.83 13.24
N ALA A 27 -4.83 12.10 12.96
CA ALA A 27 -4.39 12.54 11.64
C ALA A 27 -2.95 12.13 11.32
N ASP A 28 -2.13 11.79 12.32
CA ASP A 28 -0.69 11.58 12.14
C ASP A 28 -0.36 10.17 11.62
N HIS A 29 -1.11 9.16 12.05
CA HIS A 29 -0.91 7.76 11.62
C HIS A 29 -1.20 7.50 10.13
N ARG A 30 -2.06 8.32 9.50
CA ARG A 30 -2.39 8.19 8.06
C ARG A 30 -1.33 8.82 7.16
N ARG A 31 -0.55 9.78 7.67
CA ARG A 31 0.44 10.53 6.88
C ARG A 31 1.57 9.65 6.34
N PRO A 32 2.15 8.70 7.12
CA PRO A 32 3.11 7.74 6.59
C PRO A 32 2.52 6.84 5.49
N LEU A 33 1.29 6.35 5.69
CA LEU A 33 0.62 5.47 4.71
C LEU A 33 0.32 6.19 3.40
N LEU A 34 -0.15 7.44 3.46
CA LEU A 34 -0.38 8.27 2.28
C LEU A 34 0.94 8.63 1.56
N ARG A 35 2.03 8.83 2.30
CA ARG A 35 3.36 9.03 1.71
C ARG A 35 3.86 7.77 1.01
N ALA A 36 3.72 6.59 1.63
CA ALA A 36 4.07 5.32 1.03
C ALA A 36 3.26 5.07 -0.25
N ALA A 37 1.94 5.33 -0.21
CA ALA A 37 1.06 5.25 -1.37
C ALA A 37 1.48 6.19 -2.51
N ARG A 38 1.90 7.42 -2.17
CA ARG A 38 2.39 8.38 -3.15
C ARG A 38 3.69 7.93 -3.80
N LEU A 39 4.64 7.41 -3.02
CA LEU A 39 5.90 6.86 -3.55
C LEU A 39 5.64 5.63 -4.44
N GLY A 40 4.75 4.75 -4.01
CA GLY A 40 4.25 3.62 -4.81
C GLY A 40 3.66 4.07 -6.14
N GLY A 41 2.75 5.05 -6.09
CA GLY A 41 2.14 5.62 -7.29
C GLY A 41 3.15 6.24 -8.25
N ILE A 42 4.16 6.97 -7.73
CA ILE A 42 5.24 7.52 -8.55
C ILE A 42 6.08 6.39 -9.18
N GLY A 43 6.43 5.36 -8.40
CA GLY A 43 7.18 4.20 -8.91
C GLY A 43 6.45 3.49 -10.05
N VAL A 44 5.15 3.25 -9.87
CA VAL A 44 4.30 2.66 -10.92
C VAL A 44 4.22 3.59 -12.13
N ALA A 45 4.06 4.90 -11.95
CA ALA A 45 4.01 5.84 -13.08
C ALA A 45 5.31 5.86 -13.90
N VAL A 46 6.47 5.89 -13.22
CA VAL A 46 7.79 5.82 -13.88
C VAL A 46 7.93 4.50 -14.65
N LEU A 47 7.55 3.38 -14.02
CA LEU A 47 7.54 2.09 -14.68
C LEU A 47 6.64 2.08 -15.91
N THR A 48 5.42 2.65 -15.82
CA THR A 48 4.48 2.72 -16.94
C THR A 48 5.10 3.46 -18.11
N VAL A 49 5.76 4.60 -17.89
CA VAL A 49 6.43 5.36 -18.95
C VAL A 49 7.53 4.51 -19.61
N ILE A 50 8.38 3.86 -18.82
CA ILE A 50 9.45 2.99 -19.36
C ILE A 50 8.86 1.84 -20.15
N SER A 51 7.82 1.18 -19.61
CA SER A 51 7.15 0.05 -20.26
C SER A 51 6.49 0.48 -21.57
N LEU A 52 5.87 1.67 -21.62
CA LEU A 52 5.30 2.23 -22.85
C LEU A 52 6.37 2.45 -23.93
N MET A 53 7.55 2.95 -23.57
CA MET A 53 8.66 3.13 -24.53
C MET A 53 9.15 1.79 -25.09
N VAL A 54 9.28 0.78 -24.24
CA VAL A 54 9.74 -0.56 -24.64
C VAL A 54 8.68 -1.27 -25.49
N TRP A 55 7.44 -1.39 -25.01
CA TRP A 55 6.41 -2.15 -25.71
C TRP A 55 5.80 -1.40 -26.89
N GLY A 56 5.72 -0.07 -26.82
CA GLY A 56 5.27 0.74 -27.95
C GLY A 56 6.25 0.71 -29.13
N SER A 57 7.54 0.45 -28.90
CA SER A 57 8.52 0.28 -29.99
C SER A 57 8.61 -1.15 -30.50
N VAL A 58 8.32 -2.17 -29.67
CA VAL A 58 8.44 -3.58 -30.04
C VAL A 58 7.13 -4.16 -30.59
N ARG A 59 5.97 -3.66 -30.14
CA ARG A 59 4.62 -4.21 -30.43
C ARG A 59 3.62 -3.14 -30.87
N ASP A 60 4.10 -1.98 -31.30
CA ASP A 60 3.27 -0.86 -31.78
C ASP A 60 2.11 -0.50 -30.82
N ILE A 61 0.89 -0.33 -31.37
CA ILE A 61 -0.29 0.09 -30.62
C ILE A 61 -0.82 -0.99 -29.67
N GLU A 62 -0.66 -2.28 -30.02
CA GLU A 62 -1.09 -3.40 -29.19
C GLU A 62 -0.26 -3.47 -27.90
N GLY A 63 1.04 -3.16 -27.99
CA GLY A 63 1.93 -3.03 -26.85
C GLY A 63 1.50 -1.91 -25.90
N ILE A 64 1.10 -0.76 -26.44
CA ILE A 64 0.64 0.38 -25.65
C ILE A 64 -0.60 0.01 -24.83
N TRP A 65 -1.61 -0.61 -25.45
CA TRP A 65 -2.81 -1.06 -24.74
C TRP A 65 -2.48 -2.09 -23.66
N GLY A 66 -1.59 -3.05 -23.95
CA GLY A 66 -1.14 -4.03 -22.97
C GLY A 66 -0.51 -3.37 -21.74
N VAL A 67 0.34 -2.37 -21.95
CA VAL A 67 0.98 -1.62 -20.86
C VAL A 67 -0.03 -0.80 -20.06
N LEU A 68 -0.92 -0.05 -20.70
CA LEU A 68 -1.90 0.79 -20.00
C LEU A 68 -2.82 -0.05 -19.11
N ILE A 69 -3.32 -1.16 -19.65
CA ILE A 69 -4.19 -2.07 -18.91
C ILE A 69 -3.41 -2.78 -17.82
N GLY A 70 -2.21 -3.27 -18.11
CA GLY A 70 -1.37 -3.94 -17.13
C GLY A 70 -0.99 -3.03 -15.95
N ALA A 71 -0.66 -1.77 -16.24
CA ALA A 71 -0.39 -0.76 -15.22
C ALA A 71 -1.65 -0.43 -14.40
N ALA A 72 -2.82 -0.35 -15.03
CA ALA A 72 -4.08 -0.13 -14.32
C ALA A 72 -4.42 -1.29 -13.37
N ILE A 73 -4.23 -2.54 -13.80
CA ILE A 73 -4.48 -3.72 -12.97
C ILE A 73 -3.45 -3.79 -11.83
N GLY A 74 -2.16 -3.74 -12.14
CA GLY A 74 -1.09 -3.85 -11.14
C GLY A 74 -1.09 -2.68 -10.16
N GLY A 75 -1.17 -1.44 -10.66
CA GLY A 75 -1.25 -0.23 -9.83
C GLY A 75 -2.55 -0.15 -9.03
N GLY A 76 -3.68 -0.53 -9.63
CA GLY A 76 -4.96 -0.62 -8.92
C GLY A 76 -4.93 -1.61 -7.77
N PHE A 77 -4.25 -2.75 -7.93
CA PHE A 77 -4.06 -3.74 -6.86
C PHE A 77 -3.31 -3.16 -5.66
N VAL A 78 -2.24 -2.39 -5.92
CA VAL A 78 -1.43 -1.71 -4.89
C VAL A 78 -2.26 -0.62 -4.19
N LEU A 79 -2.96 0.24 -4.95
CA LEU A 79 -3.82 1.29 -4.39
C LEU A 79 -4.97 0.71 -3.55
N ALA A 80 -5.54 -0.42 -3.97
CA ALA A 80 -6.54 -1.13 -3.19
C ALA A 80 -5.96 -1.64 -1.86
N THR A 81 -4.69 -2.05 -1.80
CA THR A 81 -4.01 -2.41 -0.54
C THR A 81 -3.95 -1.22 0.41
N VAL A 82 -3.51 -0.06 -0.07
CA VAL A 82 -3.49 1.18 0.72
C VAL A 82 -4.88 1.50 1.24
N GLY A 83 -5.90 1.43 0.38
CA GLY A 83 -7.29 1.69 0.76
C GLY A 83 -7.80 0.76 1.86
N VAL A 84 -7.50 -0.54 1.77
CA VAL A 84 -7.84 -1.54 2.80
C VAL A 84 -7.16 -1.21 4.12
N VAL A 85 -5.85 -0.92 4.11
CA VAL A 85 -5.10 -0.57 5.33
C VAL A 85 -5.69 0.67 5.99
N LEU A 86 -6.03 1.70 5.20
CA LEU A 86 -6.69 2.91 5.69
C LEU A 86 -8.06 2.62 6.30
N LEU A 87 -8.82 1.72 5.72
CA LEU A 87 -10.14 1.31 6.23
C LEU A 87 -10.03 0.54 7.55
N THR A 88 -8.99 -0.29 7.69
CA THR A 88 -8.78 -1.12 8.89
C THR A 88 -8.06 -0.42 10.04
N ALA A 89 -7.55 0.80 9.82
CA ALA A 89 -6.73 1.52 10.80
C ALA A 89 -7.44 1.80 12.14
N ASN A 90 -8.78 1.78 12.17
CA ASN A 90 -9.58 2.04 13.36
C ASN A 90 -10.64 0.97 13.63
N THR A 91 -10.41 -0.27 13.17
CA THR A 91 -11.36 -1.38 13.34
C THR A 91 -10.92 -2.35 14.42
N THR A 92 -11.89 -3.02 15.05
CA THR A 92 -11.59 -4.09 16.02
C THR A 92 -10.80 -5.23 15.36
N PRO A 93 -10.00 -6.01 16.12
CA PRO A 93 -9.20 -7.10 15.56
C PRO A 93 -10.01 -8.10 14.72
N GLN A 94 -11.24 -8.41 15.16
CA GLN A 94 -12.16 -9.28 14.42
C GLN A 94 -12.58 -8.69 13.08
N ASN A 95 -12.90 -7.39 13.03
CA ASN A 95 -13.28 -6.71 11.79
C ASN A 95 -12.10 -6.58 10.82
N THR A 96 -10.89 -6.32 11.34
CA THR A 96 -9.67 -6.29 10.54
C THR A 96 -9.42 -7.64 9.84
N LEU A 97 -9.61 -8.77 10.54
CA LEU A 97 -9.46 -10.10 9.95
C LEU A 97 -10.47 -10.35 8.81
N ILE A 98 -11.74 -9.98 9.03
CA ILE A 98 -12.80 -10.11 8.02
C ILE A 98 -12.46 -9.27 6.78
N VAL A 99 -11.99 -8.05 6.97
CA VAL A 99 -11.65 -7.14 5.88
C VAL A 99 -10.43 -7.65 5.11
N ILE A 100 -9.38 -8.12 5.79
CA ILE A 100 -8.19 -8.66 5.13
C ILE A 100 -8.56 -9.88 4.27
N LEU A 101 -9.25 -10.87 4.84
CA LEU A 101 -9.64 -12.09 4.12
C LEU A 101 -10.64 -11.78 2.99
N GLY A 102 -11.64 -10.95 3.27
CA GLY A 102 -12.61 -10.51 2.28
C GLY A 102 -11.95 -9.76 1.12
N SER A 103 -10.99 -8.89 1.42
CA SER A 103 -10.26 -8.14 0.39
C SER A 103 -9.39 -9.06 -0.48
N TRP A 104 -8.78 -10.10 0.07
CA TRP A 104 -7.98 -11.04 -0.69
C TRP A 104 -8.84 -11.82 -1.71
N ILE A 105 -9.98 -12.35 -1.26
CA ILE A 105 -10.94 -13.04 -2.15
C ILE A 105 -11.46 -12.06 -3.21
N LEU A 106 -11.90 -10.86 -2.80
CA LEU A 106 -12.41 -9.85 -3.71
C LEU A 106 -11.38 -9.49 -4.78
N LYS A 107 -10.12 -9.27 -4.39
CA LYS A 107 -9.03 -8.96 -5.32
C LYS A 107 -8.79 -10.08 -6.33
N ILE A 108 -8.78 -11.34 -5.89
CA ILE A 108 -8.63 -12.48 -6.81
C ILE A 108 -9.78 -12.54 -7.79
N VAL A 109 -11.02 -12.43 -7.30
CA VAL A 109 -12.20 -12.45 -8.17
C VAL A 109 -12.14 -11.34 -9.20
N VAL A 110 -11.81 -10.11 -8.78
CA VAL A 110 -11.66 -8.96 -9.69
C VAL A 110 -10.59 -9.25 -10.75
N VAL A 111 -9.39 -9.68 -10.37
CA VAL A 111 -8.31 -9.97 -11.33
C VAL A 111 -8.71 -11.08 -12.30
N LEU A 112 -9.30 -12.18 -11.81
CA LEU A 112 -9.72 -13.30 -12.65
C LEU A 112 -10.82 -12.90 -13.63
N VAL A 113 -11.83 -12.14 -13.17
CA VAL A 113 -12.89 -11.62 -14.05
C VAL A 113 -12.29 -10.68 -15.09
N THR A 114 -11.43 -9.75 -14.68
CA THR A 114 -10.74 -8.83 -15.60
C THR A 114 -9.95 -9.60 -16.65
N LEU A 115 -9.08 -10.53 -16.26
CA LEU A 115 -8.29 -11.34 -17.21
C LEU A 115 -9.17 -12.24 -18.07
N GLY A 116 -10.26 -12.77 -17.53
CA GLY A 116 -11.22 -13.59 -18.26
C GLY A 116 -11.95 -12.80 -19.35
N VAL A 117 -12.34 -11.56 -19.04
CA VAL A 117 -12.91 -10.62 -20.03
C VAL A 117 -11.87 -10.24 -21.08
N LEU A 118 -10.65 -9.91 -20.64
CA LEU A 118 -9.56 -9.51 -21.52
C LEU A 118 -9.17 -10.60 -22.52
N LYS A 119 -9.17 -11.87 -22.10
CA LYS A 119 -8.89 -13.01 -22.98
C LYS A 119 -9.73 -13.02 -24.28
N GLY A 120 -10.91 -12.42 -24.27
CA GLY A 120 -11.78 -12.33 -25.46
C GLY A 120 -11.39 -11.26 -26.47
N PHE A 121 -10.37 -10.44 -26.16
CA PHE A 121 -9.94 -9.32 -26.98
C PHE A 121 -8.52 -9.52 -27.52
N ASP A 122 -8.27 -9.00 -28.72
CA ASP A 122 -7.01 -9.11 -29.47
C ASP A 122 -6.28 -7.76 -29.65
N PHE A 123 -6.87 -6.64 -29.21
CA PHE A 123 -6.32 -5.30 -29.39
C PHE A 123 -5.06 -5.00 -28.54
N TYR A 124 -4.64 -5.93 -27.68
CA TYR A 124 -3.52 -5.75 -26.77
C TYR A 124 -2.54 -6.93 -26.86
N ASP A 125 -1.25 -6.64 -26.67
CA ASP A 125 -0.27 -7.71 -26.55
C ASP A 125 -0.32 -8.35 -25.16
N SER A 126 -0.62 -9.65 -25.11
CA SER A 126 -0.73 -10.41 -23.87
C SER A 126 0.60 -10.48 -23.11
N THR A 127 1.73 -10.43 -23.81
CA THR A 127 3.06 -10.44 -23.16
C THR A 127 3.33 -9.09 -22.49
N ALA A 128 3.09 -7.99 -23.20
CA ALA A 128 3.20 -6.62 -22.67
C ALA A 128 2.33 -6.43 -21.42
N LEU A 129 1.09 -6.89 -21.47
CA LEU A 129 0.18 -6.87 -20.34
C LEU A 129 0.73 -7.66 -19.15
N GLY A 130 1.06 -8.94 -19.36
CA GLY A 130 1.50 -9.81 -18.27
C GLY A 130 2.77 -9.30 -17.60
N VAL A 131 3.77 -8.90 -18.39
CA VAL A 131 5.03 -8.35 -17.89
C VAL A 131 4.79 -7.05 -17.14
N THR A 132 3.96 -6.14 -17.67
CA THR A 132 3.69 -4.86 -17.00
C THR A 132 2.96 -5.05 -15.67
N ILE A 133 2.00 -5.99 -15.57
CA ILE A 133 1.32 -6.31 -14.30
C ILE A 133 2.35 -6.75 -13.26
N ILE A 134 3.21 -7.72 -13.62
CA ILE A 134 4.20 -8.29 -12.69
C ILE A 134 5.15 -7.20 -12.20
N PHE A 135 5.73 -6.42 -13.12
CA PHE A 135 6.65 -5.35 -12.75
C PHE A 135 5.95 -4.25 -11.94
N ALA A 136 4.70 -3.90 -12.26
CA ALA A 136 3.96 -2.88 -11.50
C ALA A 136 3.74 -3.33 -10.06
N MET A 137 3.43 -4.61 -9.84
CA MET A 137 3.31 -5.17 -8.49
C MET A 137 4.66 -5.18 -7.76
N VAL A 138 5.73 -5.65 -8.41
CA VAL A 138 7.07 -5.70 -7.80
C VAL A 138 7.56 -4.30 -7.43
N VAL A 139 7.44 -3.34 -8.34
CA VAL A 139 7.86 -1.94 -8.10
C VAL A 139 6.99 -1.30 -7.02
N GLY A 140 5.68 -1.51 -7.04
CA GLY A 140 4.78 -1.03 -5.99
C GLY A 140 5.20 -1.53 -4.61
N LEU A 141 5.39 -2.85 -4.46
CA LEU A 141 5.83 -3.45 -3.20
C LEU A 141 7.24 -3.00 -2.79
N ALA A 142 8.17 -2.91 -3.73
CA ALA A 142 9.53 -2.48 -3.45
C ALA A 142 9.56 -1.02 -2.98
N THR A 143 8.81 -0.14 -3.63
CA THR A 143 8.74 1.28 -3.23
C THR A 143 8.03 1.49 -1.90
N GLU A 144 6.99 0.71 -1.61
CA GLU A 144 6.36 0.68 -0.28
C GLU A 144 7.37 0.22 0.80
N THR A 145 8.07 -0.88 0.55
CA THR A 145 9.05 -1.45 1.47
C THR A 145 10.21 -0.48 1.73
N LEU A 146 10.74 0.14 0.67
CA LEU A 146 11.83 1.13 0.76
C LEU A 146 11.39 2.42 1.45
N GLY A 147 10.13 2.84 1.27
CA GLY A 147 9.56 3.99 1.97
C GLY A 147 9.52 3.79 3.49
N ILE A 148 9.20 2.57 3.93
CA ILE A 148 9.21 2.20 5.35
C ILE A 148 10.65 2.13 5.87
N LEU A 149 11.55 1.43 5.17
CA LEU A 149 12.94 1.23 5.60
C LEU A 149 13.72 2.55 5.75
N ARG A 150 13.44 3.56 4.93
CA ARG A 150 14.10 4.87 5.02
C ARG A 150 13.58 5.75 6.18
N THR A 151 12.53 5.35 6.88
CA THR A 151 11.96 6.12 7.99
C THR A 151 12.71 5.91 9.32
N THR A 152 13.63 4.94 9.41
CA THR A 152 14.28 4.52 10.68
C THR A 152 15.51 5.35 11.09
N THR A 153 15.56 6.67 10.84
CA THR A 153 16.61 7.53 11.40
C THR A 153 15.95 8.75 12.04
N THR A 154 15.82 8.81 13.37
CA THR A 154 16.86 9.38 14.24
C THR A 154 16.60 8.92 15.68
N ASN A 155 17.39 7.97 16.16
CA ASN A 155 17.56 7.71 17.58
C ASN A 155 18.78 8.55 17.99
N VAL A 156 18.56 9.72 18.61
CA VAL A 156 19.62 10.40 19.36
C VAL A 156 19.49 9.91 20.80
N GLY A 157 20.58 9.32 21.31
CA GLY A 157 20.67 8.80 22.66
C GLY A 157 20.78 9.86 23.74
#